data_AF-A0AAQ3X156-F1
#
_entry.id   AF-A0AAQ3X156-F1
#
_cell.length_a   1.000
_cell.length_b   1.000
_cell.length_c   1.000
_cell.angle_alpha   90.00
_cell.angle_beta   90.00
_cell.angle_gamma   90.00
#
_symmetry.space_group_name_H-M   'P 1'
#
loop_
_entity.id
_entity.type
_entity.pdbx_description
1 polymer ?
#
loop_
_entity_poly.entity_id
_entity_poly.type
_entity_poly.pdbx_seq_one_letter_code
_entity_poly.pdbx_strand_id
1 'polypeptide(L)'
;MVHSFGKLVSKILALRLAPFMKHLVFANQTAYVRGRSILDSYKFVQAATAIYRRKKIPKLLLKLDISKAFDSLGWSFLLEVLRGAGFSVRWCNWISTLLYSASSKILLNGIPGAAIQHRRGVRQGDSLSPLLFVIAMEVLSRLFRKAAEAGVLGSLGPAAVRSRCSLYADDVIVFMDPDVREAEAIKAVLRLFGDAAGLAINLGKCSLSPLSGHEPDVTDVVGVLGCQITELPIKYLGLPLHSKSIPKDCVHNIVDKVASKLPAWKGALMARSGRLVWIKSVMIAVPIYVMMANGLPAWACEKIQACCRRFLWAGADTSDRGKCAVAWSVVARPYEFGVLGVLDARLMCLALQVRWLWLQRNPEDSHRAWVELPLNIKPVVQCLFRNSVYFVVGDGRRALFWADNWIDGKSVEDVAPALLWFVSKRTRSKQTVADARTEEVGSSDQWRTHGAGSCPVSETVGYCARRQIDTVVPEQIGVAVVIGWMLQCWISIPSATRRFDTHA
;
A
#
# COMPACT_ATOMS: atom_id res chain seq x y z
N MET A 1 21.70 -15.41 -20.55
CA MET A 1 21.95 -15.60 -19.10
C MET A 1 23.11 -14.69 -18.73
N VAL A 2 22.95 -13.76 -17.76
CA VAL A 2 24.07 -12.88 -17.36
C VAL A 2 25.18 -13.74 -16.73
N HIS A 3 26.43 -13.54 -17.16
CA HIS A 3 27.61 -14.17 -16.55
C HIS A 3 27.54 -14.01 -15.02
N SER A 4 27.77 -15.10 -14.27
CA SER A 4 27.66 -15.13 -12.80
C SER A 4 28.32 -13.95 -12.10
N PHE A 5 29.49 -13.53 -12.59
CA PHE A 5 30.23 -12.37 -12.08
C PHE A 5 29.49 -11.03 -12.26
N GLY A 6 28.90 -10.77 -13.42
CA GLY A 6 28.12 -9.54 -13.66
C GLY A 6 26.91 -9.42 -12.73
N LYS A 7 26.25 -10.55 -12.43
CA LYS A 7 25.17 -10.60 -11.43
C LYS A 7 25.69 -10.31 -10.03
N LEU A 8 26.87 -10.82 -9.66
CA LEU A 8 27.48 -10.57 -8.36
C LEU A 8 27.80 -9.08 -8.18
N VAL A 9 28.47 -8.46 -9.16
CA VAL A 9 28.79 -7.02 -9.11
C VAL A 9 27.52 -6.18 -9.02
N SER A 10 26.53 -6.44 -9.87
CA SER A 10 25.23 -5.78 -9.81
C SER A 10 24.56 -5.94 -8.44
N LYS A 11 24.63 -7.14 -7.85
CA LYS A 11 24.06 -7.39 -6.53
C LYS A 11 24.76 -6.60 -5.43
N ILE A 12 26.08 -6.50 -5.46
CA ILE A 12 26.87 -5.70 -4.51
C ILE A 12 26.46 -4.22 -4.62
N LEU A 13 26.38 -3.69 -5.85
CA LEU A 13 25.96 -2.30 -6.08
C LEU A 13 24.53 -2.05 -5.60
N ALA A 14 23.61 -2.97 -5.89
CA ALA A 14 22.22 -2.87 -5.46
C ALA A 14 22.08 -2.87 -3.93
N LEU A 15 22.84 -3.72 -3.23
CA LEU A 15 22.85 -3.76 -1.77
C LEU A 15 23.41 -2.47 -1.15
N ARG A 16 24.39 -1.84 -1.79
CA ARG A 16 24.91 -0.52 -1.37
C ARG A 16 23.95 0.62 -1.65
N LEU A 17 23.20 0.56 -2.75
CA LEU A 17 22.25 1.61 -3.14
C LEU A 17 20.93 1.54 -2.35
N ALA A 18 20.43 0.34 -2.06
CA ALA A 18 19.11 0.12 -1.46
C ALA A 18 18.82 0.93 -0.18
N PRO A 19 19.75 1.12 0.78
CA PRO A 19 19.53 1.93 1.98
C PRO A 19 19.23 3.40 1.68
N PHE A 20 19.78 3.95 0.60
CA PHE A 20 19.65 5.37 0.24
C PHE A 20 18.41 5.70 -0.57
N MET A 21 17.70 4.68 -1.09
CA MET A 21 16.56 4.87 -1.99
C MET A 21 15.47 5.79 -1.42
N LYS A 22 15.19 5.73 -0.11
CA LYS A 22 14.18 6.59 0.53
C LYS A 22 14.52 8.08 0.47
N HIS A 23 15.80 8.44 0.35
CA HIS A 23 16.27 9.83 0.23
C HIS A 23 16.34 10.30 -1.22
N LEU A 24 16.50 9.36 -2.16
CA LEU A 24 16.62 9.67 -3.59
C LEU A 24 15.26 9.90 -4.25
N VAL A 25 14.22 9.17 -3.82
CA VAL A 25 12.89 9.19 -4.43
C VAL A 25 11.77 9.57 -3.47
N PHE A 26 10.81 10.36 -3.96
CA PHE A 26 9.65 10.82 -3.20
C PHE A 26 8.76 9.67 -2.75
N ALA A 27 7.92 9.94 -1.74
CA ALA A 27 7.06 8.95 -1.10
C ALA A 27 5.97 8.37 -2.01
N ASN A 28 5.66 9.05 -3.11
CA ASN A 28 4.68 8.61 -4.11
C ASN A 28 5.24 7.59 -5.13
N GLN A 29 6.55 7.30 -5.07
CA GLN A 29 7.21 6.24 -5.82
C GLN A 29 7.43 5.04 -4.91
N THR A 30 6.68 3.96 -5.06
CA THR A 30 6.69 2.86 -4.07
C THR A 30 7.38 1.58 -4.54
N ALA A 31 7.63 1.45 -5.86
CA ALA A 31 8.24 0.24 -6.41
C ALA A 31 9.71 0.08 -5.99
N TYR A 32 10.09 -1.15 -5.66
CA TYR A 32 11.48 -1.57 -5.36
C TYR A 32 12.20 -0.81 -4.23
N VAL A 33 11.50 0.03 -3.45
CA VAL A 33 12.06 0.73 -2.28
C VAL A 33 11.78 -0.06 -1.01
N ARG A 34 12.82 -0.37 -0.22
CA ARG A 34 12.68 -1.14 1.03
C ARG A 34 11.73 -0.44 1.99
N GLY A 35 10.75 -1.19 2.50
CA GLY A 35 9.73 -0.70 3.44
C GLY A 35 8.50 -0.06 2.77
N ARG A 36 8.54 0.18 1.46
CA ARG A 36 7.36 0.53 0.64
C ARG A 36 6.80 -0.75 0.01
N SER A 37 5.50 -0.76 -0.24
CA SER A 37 4.73 -1.87 -0.78
C SER A 37 3.86 -1.39 -1.93
N ILE A 38 3.55 -2.29 -2.86
CA ILE A 38 2.61 -2.03 -3.96
C ILE A 38 1.25 -1.49 -3.47
N LEU A 39 0.82 -1.96 -2.30
CA LEU A 39 -0.44 -1.54 -1.69
C LEU A 39 -0.39 -0.10 -1.18
N ASP A 40 0.78 0.49 -0.94
CA ASP A 40 0.88 1.92 -0.58
C ASP A 40 0.43 2.81 -1.75
N SER A 41 0.88 2.51 -2.98
CA SER A 41 0.41 3.22 -4.18
C SER A 41 -1.07 2.99 -4.43
N TYR A 42 -1.55 1.75 -4.26
CA TYR A 42 -2.98 1.46 -4.39
C TYR A 42 -3.81 2.24 -3.35
N LYS A 43 -3.39 2.27 -2.08
CA LYS A 43 -4.09 2.98 -1.01
C LYS A 43 -4.09 4.48 -1.21
N PHE A 44 -2.97 5.03 -1.66
CA PHE A 44 -2.88 6.44 -2.03
C PHE A 44 -3.90 6.81 -3.10
N VAL A 45 -3.91 6.10 -4.23
CA VAL A 45 -4.81 6.39 -5.34
C VAL A 45 -6.28 6.16 -4.94
N GLN A 46 -6.56 5.06 -4.24
CA GLN A 46 -7.92 4.73 -3.76
C GLN A 46 -8.46 5.81 -2.82
N ALA A 47 -7.68 6.21 -1.81
CA ALA A 47 -8.14 7.17 -0.81
C ALA A 47 -8.25 8.58 -1.39
N ALA A 48 -7.31 9.01 -2.26
CA ALA A 48 -7.40 10.29 -2.96
C ALA A 48 -8.67 10.34 -3.85
N THR A 49 -8.91 9.29 -4.65
CA THR A 49 -10.12 9.16 -5.47
C THR A 49 -11.39 9.25 -4.62
N ALA A 50 -11.43 8.58 -3.47
CA ALA A 50 -12.56 8.64 -2.55
C ALA A 50 -12.79 10.05 -1.97
N ILE A 51 -11.73 10.78 -1.64
CA ILE A 51 -11.86 12.17 -1.16
C ILE A 51 -12.41 13.07 -2.26
N TYR A 52 -11.83 13.03 -3.47
CA TYR A 52 -12.26 13.89 -4.58
C TYR A 52 -13.74 13.70 -4.87
N ARG A 53 -14.19 12.44 -4.92
CA ARG A 53 -15.61 12.14 -5.11
C ARG A 53 -16.49 12.59 -3.94
N ARG A 54 -16.08 12.31 -2.69
CA ARG A 54 -16.87 12.68 -1.50
C ARG A 54 -17.04 14.18 -1.36
N LYS A 55 -15.98 14.96 -1.67
CA LYS A 55 -16.00 16.42 -1.63
C LYS A 55 -16.54 17.06 -2.91
N LYS A 56 -16.95 16.26 -3.90
CA LYS A 56 -17.40 16.72 -5.23
C LYS A 56 -16.39 17.67 -5.91
N ILE A 57 -15.09 17.43 -5.71
CA ILE A 57 -14.05 18.21 -6.36
C ILE A 57 -13.85 17.64 -7.77
N PRO A 58 -14.01 18.45 -8.83
CA PRO A 58 -13.79 18.01 -10.20
C PRO A 58 -12.32 17.68 -10.41
N LYS A 59 -12.03 16.40 -10.66
CA LYS A 59 -10.68 15.89 -10.97
C LYS A 59 -10.80 14.73 -11.95
N LEU A 60 -9.76 14.56 -12.76
CA LEU A 60 -9.57 13.43 -13.64
C LEU A 60 -8.40 12.59 -13.14
N LEU A 61 -8.53 11.27 -13.30
CA LEU A 61 -7.48 10.29 -13.07
C LEU A 61 -6.98 9.82 -14.44
N LEU A 62 -5.75 10.20 -14.76
CA LEU A 62 -5.06 9.75 -15.96
C LEU A 62 -4.15 8.58 -15.60
N LYS A 63 -4.43 7.41 -16.17
CA LYS A 63 -3.55 6.24 -16.10
C LYS A 63 -2.70 6.20 -17.35
N LEU A 64 -1.38 6.22 -17.17
CA LEU A 64 -0.41 6.20 -18.25
C LEU A 64 -0.03 4.77 -18.63
N ASP A 65 0.27 4.57 -19.92
CA ASP A 65 0.87 3.34 -20.46
C ASP A 65 2.24 3.68 -21.06
N ILE A 66 3.32 3.25 -20.38
CA ILE A 66 4.69 3.44 -20.85
C ILE A 66 5.12 2.19 -21.62
N SER A 67 5.36 2.35 -22.92
CA SER A 67 5.72 1.23 -23.78
C SER A 67 7.13 0.73 -23.52
N LYS A 68 7.25 -0.56 -23.16
CA LYS A 68 8.54 -1.26 -22.97
C LYS A 68 9.51 -0.47 -22.06
N ALA A 69 9.02 -0.04 -20.90
CA ALA A 69 9.72 0.95 -20.08
C ALA A 69 11.13 0.52 -19.67
N PHE A 70 11.31 -0.73 -19.21
CA PHE A 70 12.62 -1.27 -18.87
C PHE A 70 13.54 -1.36 -20.09
N ASP A 71 13.03 -1.71 -21.26
CA ASP A 71 13.84 -1.99 -22.46
C ASP A 71 14.22 -0.72 -23.25
N SER A 72 13.53 0.40 -22.99
CA SER A 72 13.64 1.61 -23.81
C SER A 72 14.42 2.75 -23.16
N LEU A 73 14.67 2.69 -21.85
CA LEU A 73 15.33 3.77 -21.09
C LEU A 73 16.72 4.13 -21.67
N GLY A 74 16.91 5.40 -22.06
CA GLY A 74 18.16 5.92 -22.58
C GLY A 74 19.29 5.90 -21.54
N TRP A 75 20.45 5.36 -21.92
CA TRP A 75 21.59 5.28 -21.00
C TRP A 75 22.23 6.64 -20.71
N SER A 76 22.29 7.54 -21.70
CA SER A 76 22.78 8.91 -21.51
C SER A 76 21.98 9.64 -20.43
N PHE A 77 20.65 9.63 -20.59
CA PHE A 77 19.72 10.17 -19.62
C PHE A 77 19.90 9.57 -18.22
N LEU A 78 19.93 8.24 -18.11
CA LEU A 78 20.12 7.58 -16.82
C LEU A 78 21.42 8.03 -16.13
N LEU A 79 22.53 8.13 -16.86
CA LEU A 79 23.81 8.57 -16.31
C LEU A 79 23.78 10.05 -15.89
N GLU A 80 23.09 10.91 -16.64
CA GLU A 80 22.88 12.32 -16.27
C GLU A 80 22.03 12.46 -15.00
N VAL A 81 20.95 11.69 -14.88
CA VAL A 81 20.11 11.66 -13.69
C VAL A 81 20.92 11.20 -12.47
N LEU A 82 21.77 10.18 -12.62
CA LEU A 82 22.64 9.73 -11.53
C LEU A 82 23.64 10.83 -11.13
N ARG A 83 24.27 11.52 -12.08
CA ARG A 83 25.16 12.65 -11.77
C ARG A 83 24.40 13.78 -11.06
N GLY A 84 23.22 14.14 -11.54
CA GLY A 84 22.36 15.16 -10.92
C GLY A 84 21.85 14.78 -9.54
N ALA A 85 21.71 13.48 -9.26
CA ALA A 85 21.38 12.95 -7.93
C ALA A 85 22.60 12.87 -6.99
N GLY A 86 23.79 13.32 -7.42
CA GLY A 86 24.99 13.39 -6.59
C GLY A 86 25.85 12.12 -6.58
N PHE A 87 25.64 11.19 -7.51
CA PHE A 87 26.48 10.00 -7.61
C PHE A 87 27.89 10.35 -8.11
N SER A 88 28.91 9.76 -7.48
CA SER A 88 30.30 9.98 -7.88
C SER A 88 30.57 9.52 -9.32
N VAL A 89 31.54 10.15 -9.98
CA VAL A 89 32.01 9.77 -11.32
C VAL A 89 32.39 8.29 -11.37
N ARG A 90 33.05 7.77 -10.33
CA ARG A 90 33.41 6.36 -10.21
C ARG A 90 32.20 5.44 -10.29
N TRP A 91 31.14 5.78 -9.55
CA TRP A 91 29.89 5.01 -9.58
C TRP A 91 29.25 5.03 -10.96
N CYS A 92 29.12 6.22 -11.56
CA CYS A 92 28.56 6.37 -12.91
C CYS A 92 29.37 5.58 -13.95
N ASN A 93 30.69 5.53 -13.83
CA ASN A 93 31.54 4.72 -14.71
C ASN A 93 31.25 3.22 -14.55
N TRP A 94 31.10 2.71 -13.32
CA TRP A 94 30.72 1.31 -13.11
C TRP A 94 29.35 0.98 -13.72
N ILE A 95 28.36 1.85 -13.56
CA ILE A 95 27.05 1.68 -14.18
C ILE A 95 27.18 1.69 -15.71
N SER A 96 27.92 2.65 -16.26
CA SER A 96 28.17 2.76 -17.70
C SER A 96 28.80 1.50 -18.27
N THR A 97 29.83 0.95 -17.61
CA THR A 97 30.48 -0.30 -18.04
C THR A 97 29.50 -1.48 -18.00
N LEU A 98 28.70 -1.62 -16.94
CA LEU A 98 27.70 -2.69 -16.83
C LEU A 98 26.62 -2.61 -17.92
N LEU A 99 26.18 -1.40 -18.26
CA LEU A 99 25.22 -1.19 -19.33
C LEU A 99 25.84 -1.46 -20.71
N TYR A 100 27.00 -0.87 -20.99
CA TYR A 100 27.67 -0.99 -22.28
C TYR A 100 28.08 -2.45 -22.61
N SER A 101 28.48 -3.23 -21.61
CA SER A 101 28.84 -4.64 -21.80
C SER A 101 27.62 -5.57 -21.93
N ALA A 102 26.40 -5.05 -22.01
CA ALA A 102 25.18 -5.83 -22.07
C ALA A 102 24.91 -6.40 -23.46
N SER A 103 24.75 -7.72 -23.52
CA SER A 103 24.29 -8.41 -24.72
C SER A 103 23.31 -9.52 -24.37
N SER A 104 22.39 -9.80 -25.29
CA SER A 104 21.49 -10.95 -25.23
C SER A 104 21.74 -11.89 -26.41
N LYS A 105 21.43 -13.17 -26.23
CA LYS A 105 21.42 -14.19 -27.28
C LYS A 105 20.08 -14.92 -27.23
N ILE A 106 19.48 -15.14 -28.38
CA ILE A 106 18.27 -15.96 -28.50
C ILE A 106 18.73 -17.42 -28.43
N LEU A 107 18.09 -18.20 -27.56
CA LEU A 107 18.36 -19.63 -27.42
C LEU A 107 17.31 -20.40 -28.22
N LEU A 108 17.74 -21.10 -29.29
CA LEU A 108 16.86 -21.93 -30.10
C LEU A 108 17.29 -23.39 -29.92
N ASN A 109 16.41 -24.22 -29.35
CA ASN A 109 16.70 -25.61 -29.01
C ASN A 109 17.99 -25.82 -28.19
N GLY A 110 18.27 -24.91 -27.25
CA GLY A 110 19.49 -24.97 -26.42
C GLY A 110 20.76 -24.41 -27.09
N ILE A 111 20.69 -23.99 -28.35
CA ILE A 111 21.82 -23.43 -29.10
C ILE A 111 21.73 -21.89 -29.06
N PRO A 112 22.76 -21.19 -28.54
CA PRO A 112 22.76 -19.74 -28.50
C PRO A 112 23.06 -19.16 -29.88
N GLY A 113 22.18 -18.30 -30.39
CA GLY A 113 22.37 -17.56 -31.63
C GLY A 113 23.37 -16.39 -31.51
N ALA A 114 23.35 -15.52 -32.51
CA ALA A 114 24.19 -14.32 -32.55
C ALA A 114 23.94 -13.37 -31.36
N ALA A 115 24.98 -12.67 -30.92
CA ALA A 115 24.89 -11.69 -29.85
C ALA A 115 24.22 -10.40 -30.32
N ILE A 116 23.15 -10.00 -29.63
CA ILE A 116 22.48 -8.71 -29.79
C ILE A 116 23.03 -7.79 -28.72
N GLN A 117 23.81 -6.80 -29.13
CA GLN A 117 24.33 -5.77 -28.23
C GLN A 117 23.21 -4.82 -27.84
N HIS A 118 23.07 -4.55 -26.54
CA HIS A 118 22.08 -3.59 -26.08
C HIS A 118 22.60 -2.17 -26.32
N ARG A 119 21.69 -1.23 -26.59
CA ARG A 119 22.02 0.20 -26.76
C ARG A 119 21.24 1.12 -25.83
N ARG A 120 20.21 0.57 -25.19
CA ARG A 120 19.29 1.23 -24.26
C ARG A 120 18.64 0.18 -23.38
N GLY A 121 17.91 0.63 -22.38
CA GLY A 121 17.18 -0.17 -21.42
C GLY A 121 18.05 -0.69 -20.27
N VAL A 122 17.39 -1.08 -19.20
CA VAL A 122 17.97 -1.76 -18.04
C VAL A 122 17.56 -3.24 -18.08
N ARG A 123 18.37 -4.11 -17.47
CA ARG A 123 18.20 -5.56 -17.64
C ARG A 123 17.07 -6.09 -16.75
N GLN A 124 16.12 -6.80 -17.34
CA GLN A 124 15.15 -7.56 -16.55
C GLN A 124 15.83 -8.74 -15.84
N GLY A 125 15.44 -8.98 -14.58
CA GLY A 125 16.02 -10.04 -13.74
C GLY A 125 17.39 -9.70 -13.13
N ASP A 126 17.89 -8.49 -13.33
CA ASP A 126 19.07 -7.95 -12.67
C ASP A 126 18.69 -7.23 -11.36
N SER A 127 19.52 -7.33 -10.32
CA SER A 127 19.18 -6.77 -9.00
C SER A 127 19.31 -5.25 -8.90
N LEU A 128 20.15 -4.63 -9.72
CA LEU A 128 20.40 -3.18 -9.70
C LEU A 128 19.44 -2.44 -10.61
N SER A 129 19.11 -3.05 -11.75
CA SER A 129 18.26 -2.47 -12.80
C SER A 129 16.93 -1.87 -12.30
N PRO A 130 16.16 -2.50 -11.39
CA PRO A 130 14.94 -1.90 -10.84
C PRO A 130 15.18 -0.62 -10.05
N LEU A 131 16.28 -0.53 -9.30
CA LEU A 131 16.63 0.66 -8.52
C LEU A 131 17.00 1.83 -9.44
N LEU A 132 17.80 1.55 -10.48
CA LEU A 132 18.17 2.54 -11.50
C LEU A 132 16.94 3.05 -12.25
N PHE A 133 16.04 2.15 -12.63
CA PHE A 133 14.79 2.51 -13.30
C PHE A 133 13.92 3.42 -12.43
N VAL A 134 13.79 3.11 -11.14
CA VAL A 134 13.03 3.93 -10.18
C VAL A 134 13.64 5.33 -10.03
N ILE A 135 14.97 5.45 -9.98
CA ILE A 135 15.67 6.74 -9.95
C ILE A 135 15.43 7.53 -11.25
N ALA A 136 15.42 6.87 -12.40
CA ALA A 136 15.13 7.53 -13.68
C ALA A 136 13.67 8.03 -13.74
N MET A 137 12.72 7.21 -13.30
CA MET A 137 11.29 7.56 -13.26
C MET A 137 10.98 8.68 -12.27
N GLU A 138 11.81 8.88 -11.23
CA GLU A 138 11.66 9.97 -10.26
C GLU A 138 11.67 11.36 -10.92
N VAL A 139 12.36 11.51 -12.05
CA VAL A 139 12.40 12.77 -12.82
C VAL A 139 10.99 13.20 -13.22
N LEU A 140 10.11 12.26 -13.57
CA LEU A 140 8.72 12.57 -13.94
C LEU A 140 7.95 13.20 -12.76
N SER A 141 8.08 12.64 -11.55
CA SER A 141 7.51 13.23 -10.33
C SER A 141 8.04 14.63 -10.06
N ARG A 142 9.34 14.85 -10.27
CA ARG A 142 10.01 16.14 -10.07
C ARG A 142 9.55 17.18 -11.10
N LEU A 143 9.32 16.78 -12.35
CA LEU A 143 8.76 17.66 -13.38
C LEU A 143 7.34 18.10 -13.04
N PHE A 144 6.48 17.18 -12.60
CA PHE A 144 5.13 17.56 -12.15
C PHE A 144 5.14 18.49 -10.94
N ARG A 145 6.05 18.27 -9.99
CA ARG A 145 6.20 19.16 -8.84
C ARG A 145 6.68 20.55 -9.27
N LYS A 146 7.70 20.63 -10.14
CA LYS A 146 8.20 21.90 -10.67
C LYS A 146 7.13 22.67 -11.44
N ALA A 147 6.33 21.98 -12.26
CA ALA A 147 5.23 22.60 -12.99
C ALA A 147 4.12 23.12 -12.06
N ALA A 148 3.84 22.41 -10.96
CA ALA A 148 2.91 22.88 -9.94
C ALA A 148 3.46 24.09 -9.15
N GLU A 149 4.74 24.07 -8.77
CA GLU A 149 5.43 25.19 -8.09
C GLU A 149 5.47 26.45 -8.96
N ALA A 150 5.59 26.29 -10.28
CA ALA A 150 5.54 27.38 -11.26
C ALA A 150 4.12 27.87 -11.57
N GLY A 151 3.07 27.29 -10.97
CA GLY A 151 1.68 27.66 -11.21
C GLY A 151 1.11 27.21 -12.56
N VAL A 152 1.82 26.35 -13.30
CA VAL A 152 1.37 25.81 -14.60
C VAL A 152 0.28 24.74 -14.41
N LEU A 153 0.34 23.99 -13.31
CA LEU A 153 -0.67 22.98 -12.95
C LEU A 153 -1.51 23.47 -11.77
N GLY A 154 -2.81 23.21 -11.78
CA GLY A 154 -3.77 23.66 -10.76
C GLY A 154 -3.54 23.08 -9.37
N SER A 155 -4.28 23.53 -8.35
CA SER A 155 -4.12 22.99 -7.00
C SER A 155 -4.59 21.53 -6.90
N LEU A 156 -3.94 20.69 -6.08
CA LEU A 156 -4.43 19.33 -5.79
C LEU A 156 -5.72 19.32 -4.96
N GLY A 157 -6.16 20.47 -4.44
CA GLY A 157 -7.37 20.62 -3.65
C GLY A 157 -7.13 20.28 -2.17
N PRO A 158 -7.60 19.14 -1.64
CA PRO A 158 -7.45 18.82 -0.22
C PRO A 158 -5.98 18.70 0.20
N ALA A 159 -5.59 19.39 1.28
CA ALA A 159 -4.22 19.33 1.84
C ALA A 159 -3.72 17.89 2.12
N ALA A 160 -4.61 16.96 2.43
CA ALA A 160 -4.27 15.55 2.65
C ALA A 160 -3.72 14.84 1.38
N VAL A 161 -4.03 15.34 0.18
CA VAL A 161 -3.48 14.80 -1.08
C VAL A 161 -2.17 15.51 -1.40
N ARG A 162 -1.08 14.97 -0.88
CA ARG A 162 0.27 15.57 -0.94
C ARG A 162 1.01 15.37 -2.27
N SER A 163 0.48 14.57 -3.20
CA SER A 163 1.19 14.22 -4.42
C SER A 163 0.24 14.18 -5.62
N ARG A 164 0.72 14.68 -6.77
CA ARG A 164 -0.07 14.70 -8.02
C ARG A 164 -0.12 13.34 -8.70
N CYS A 165 0.93 12.55 -8.54
CA CYS A 165 1.06 11.27 -9.24
C CYS A 165 1.41 10.15 -8.26
N SER A 166 1.09 8.92 -8.64
CA SER A 166 1.51 7.67 -7.99
C SER A 166 2.33 6.88 -8.99
N LEU A 167 3.55 6.52 -8.63
CA LEU A 167 4.43 5.73 -9.48
C LEU A 167 4.68 4.37 -8.81
N TYR A 168 4.46 3.32 -9.58
CA TYR A 168 4.89 1.97 -9.25
C TYR A 168 5.60 1.39 -10.47
N ALA A 169 6.91 1.62 -10.55
CA ALA A 169 7.68 1.32 -11.74
C ALA A 169 7.09 2.02 -12.97
N ASP A 170 6.57 1.28 -13.95
CA ASP A 170 5.95 1.75 -15.18
C ASP A 170 4.44 2.05 -15.04
N ASP A 171 3.78 1.55 -14.00
CA ASP A 171 2.38 1.90 -13.68
C ASP A 171 2.31 3.30 -13.05
N VAL A 172 1.93 4.30 -13.86
CA VAL A 172 1.81 5.70 -13.42
C VAL A 172 0.35 6.18 -13.44
N ILE A 173 -0.09 6.77 -12.33
CA ILE A 173 -1.36 7.47 -12.20
C ILE A 173 -1.08 8.95 -11.97
N VAL A 174 -1.82 9.83 -12.64
CA VAL A 174 -1.74 11.29 -12.49
C VAL A 174 -3.14 11.84 -12.19
N PHE A 175 -3.23 12.71 -11.18
CA PHE A 175 -4.42 13.50 -10.88
C PHE A 175 -4.31 14.87 -11.55
N MET A 176 -5.36 15.28 -12.25
CA MET A 176 -5.40 16.55 -12.96
C MET A 176 -6.77 17.22 -12.87
N ASP A 177 -6.83 18.53 -13.03
CA ASP A 177 -8.09 19.25 -13.25
C ASP A 177 -8.67 18.94 -14.64
N PRO A 178 -10.01 18.96 -14.78
CA PRO A 178 -10.66 18.87 -16.09
C PRO A 178 -10.57 20.20 -16.83
N ASP A 179 -9.36 20.61 -17.15
CA ASP A 179 -9.05 21.86 -17.85
C ASP A 179 -8.11 21.58 -19.03
N VAL A 180 -8.35 22.27 -20.13
CA VAL A 180 -7.61 22.10 -21.39
C VAL A 180 -6.16 22.55 -21.23
N ARG A 181 -5.90 23.66 -20.52
CA ARG A 181 -4.53 24.15 -20.30
C ARG A 181 -3.74 23.19 -19.41
N GLU A 182 -4.39 22.63 -18.38
CA GLU A 182 -3.77 21.59 -17.56
C GLU A 182 -3.47 20.33 -18.37
N ALA A 183 -4.35 19.93 -19.29
CA ALA A 183 -4.13 18.81 -20.20
C ALA A 183 -2.94 19.05 -21.15
N GLU A 184 -2.82 20.24 -21.73
CA GLU A 184 -1.69 20.64 -22.58
C GLU A 184 -0.37 20.65 -21.79
N ALA A 185 -0.39 21.20 -20.58
CA ALA A 185 0.78 21.23 -19.69
C ALA A 185 1.24 19.81 -19.33
N ILE A 186 0.32 18.91 -18.98
CA ILE A 186 0.63 17.51 -18.71
C ILE A 186 1.22 16.86 -19.95
N LYS A 187 0.59 17.04 -21.12
CA LYS A 187 1.10 16.49 -22.39
C LYS A 187 2.51 16.99 -22.70
N ALA A 188 2.80 18.26 -22.44
CA ALA A 188 4.13 18.84 -22.62
C ALA A 188 5.16 18.24 -21.65
N VAL A 189 4.81 18.08 -20.38
CA VAL A 189 5.67 17.41 -19.38
C VAL A 189 5.96 15.96 -19.79
N LEU A 190 4.94 15.23 -20.22
CA LEU A 190 5.08 13.85 -20.67
C LEU A 190 5.96 13.72 -21.92
N ARG A 191 5.81 14.63 -22.89
CA ARG A 191 6.68 14.70 -24.07
C ARG A 191 8.13 15.00 -23.70
N LEU A 192 8.36 16.06 -22.93
CA LEU A 192 9.70 16.45 -22.46
C LEU A 192 10.40 15.29 -21.73
N PHE A 193 9.69 14.61 -20.83
CA PHE A 193 10.21 13.44 -20.14
C PHE A 193 10.48 12.28 -21.10
N GLY A 194 9.54 11.97 -22.00
CA GLY A 194 9.68 10.88 -22.96
C GLY A 194 10.85 11.07 -23.91
N ASP A 195 11.03 12.27 -24.44
CA ASP A 195 12.12 12.65 -25.35
C ASP A 195 13.48 12.55 -24.66
N ALA A 196 13.58 13.05 -23.42
CA ALA A 196 14.81 12.97 -22.64
C ALA A 196 15.12 11.52 -22.21
N ALA A 197 14.14 10.79 -21.69
CA ALA A 197 14.33 9.44 -21.16
C ALA A 197 14.40 8.35 -22.23
N GLY A 198 14.03 8.65 -23.48
CA GLY A 198 13.84 7.65 -24.53
C GLY A 198 12.64 6.73 -24.27
N LEU A 199 11.68 7.17 -23.46
CA LEU A 199 10.49 6.41 -23.08
C LEU A 199 9.28 6.87 -23.89
N ALA A 200 8.66 5.94 -24.61
CA ALA A 200 7.46 6.22 -25.38
C ALA A 200 6.21 6.03 -24.51
N ILE A 201 5.42 7.10 -24.35
CA ILE A 201 4.11 7.05 -23.70
C ILE A 201 3.06 6.81 -24.79
N ASN A 202 2.31 5.71 -24.67
CA ASN A 202 1.27 5.39 -25.62
C ASN A 202 -0.05 6.03 -25.19
N LEU A 203 -0.28 7.27 -25.65
CA LEU A 203 -1.49 8.02 -25.33
C LEU A 203 -2.79 7.29 -25.72
N GLY A 204 -2.79 6.50 -26.80
CA GLY A 204 -3.96 5.71 -27.20
C GLY A 204 -4.27 4.53 -26.28
N LYS A 205 -3.32 4.10 -25.44
CA LYS A 205 -3.52 3.08 -24.40
C LYS A 205 -3.68 3.68 -23.00
N CYS A 206 -3.41 4.97 -22.85
CA CYS A 206 -3.72 5.69 -21.63
C CYS A 206 -5.24 5.80 -21.46
N SER A 207 -5.69 5.76 -20.20
CA SER A 207 -7.11 5.88 -19.87
C SER A 207 -7.35 7.08 -18.95
N LEU A 208 -8.41 7.82 -19.22
CA LEU A 208 -8.85 8.98 -18.46
C LEU A 208 -10.17 8.66 -17.75
N SER A 209 -10.20 8.83 -16.43
CA SER A 209 -11.37 8.52 -15.60
C SER A 209 -11.82 9.75 -14.81
N PRO A 210 -13.03 10.28 -15.06
CA PRO A 210 -13.60 11.34 -14.24
C PRO A 210 -13.86 10.87 -12.80
N LEU A 211 -13.44 11.67 -11.81
CA LEU A 211 -13.58 11.32 -10.38
C LEU A 211 -14.79 11.99 -9.73
N SER A 212 -15.15 13.20 -10.18
CA SER A 212 -16.40 13.86 -9.80
C SER A 212 -17.58 13.10 -10.41
N GLY A 213 -18.64 12.92 -9.63
CA GLY A 213 -19.87 12.28 -10.13
C GLY A 213 -20.69 13.15 -11.08
N HIS A 214 -20.26 14.38 -11.37
CA HIS A 214 -20.72 15.16 -12.50
C HIS A 214 -19.80 14.86 -13.67
N GLU A 215 -20.37 14.52 -14.82
CA GLU A 215 -19.70 14.45 -16.12
C GLU A 215 -19.22 15.87 -16.45
N PRO A 216 -17.93 16.20 -16.24
CA PRO A 216 -17.40 17.39 -16.87
C PRO A 216 -17.42 17.11 -18.38
N ASP A 217 -17.66 18.13 -19.21
CA ASP A 217 -17.36 17.97 -20.62
C ASP A 217 -15.84 17.80 -20.78
N VAL A 218 -15.41 16.54 -20.85
CA VAL A 218 -14.00 16.15 -20.98
C VAL A 218 -13.61 15.97 -22.45
N THR A 219 -14.50 16.29 -23.39
CA THR A 219 -14.29 16.09 -24.83
C THR A 219 -13.04 16.83 -25.31
N ASP A 220 -12.89 18.09 -24.91
CA ASP A 220 -11.72 18.90 -25.27
C ASP A 220 -10.43 18.36 -24.64
N VAL A 221 -10.48 17.96 -23.37
CA VAL A 221 -9.34 17.36 -22.66
C VAL A 221 -8.90 16.05 -23.33
N VAL A 222 -9.86 15.25 -23.77
CA VAL A 222 -9.61 14.01 -24.52
C VAL A 222 -9.06 14.31 -25.90
N GLY A 223 -9.55 15.34 -26.59
CA GLY A 223 -8.98 15.81 -27.86
C GLY A 223 -7.50 16.22 -27.73
N VAL A 224 -7.14 16.88 -26.63
CA VAL A 224 -5.74 17.23 -26.34
C VAL A 224 -4.91 15.99 -26.04
N LEU A 225 -5.34 15.12 -25.12
CA LEU A 225 -4.53 14.00 -24.65
C LEU A 225 -4.55 12.79 -25.60
N GLY A 226 -5.58 12.62 -26.42
CA GLY A 226 -5.77 11.46 -27.30
C GLY A 226 -5.97 10.14 -26.55
N CYS A 227 -6.52 10.19 -25.32
CA CYS A 227 -6.69 9.04 -24.43
C CYS A 227 -8.12 8.48 -24.48
N GLN A 228 -8.31 7.23 -24.07
CA GLN A 228 -9.64 6.65 -23.96
C GLN A 228 -10.32 7.05 -22.65
N ILE A 229 -11.60 7.43 -22.68
CA ILE A 229 -12.39 7.61 -21.46
C ILE A 229 -12.71 6.23 -20.89
N THR A 230 -12.50 6.04 -19.58
CA THR A 230 -12.87 4.82 -18.88
C THR A 230 -13.52 5.18 -17.55
N GLU A 231 -14.70 4.64 -17.30
CA GLU A 231 -15.39 4.84 -16.03
C GLU A 231 -14.84 3.96 -14.92
N LEU A 232 -14.98 4.42 -13.67
CA LEU A 232 -14.69 3.58 -12.52
C LEU A 232 -15.78 2.49 -12.38
N PRO A 233 -15.40 1.22 -12.11
CA PRO A 233 -14.11 0.80 -11.60
C PRO A 233 -13.06 0.40 -12.67
N ILE A 234 -11.81 0.86 -12.48
CA ILE A 234 -10.67 0.50 -13.35
C ILE A 234 -9.69 -0.44 -12.64
N LYS A 235 -8.91 -1.23 -13.38
CA LYS A 235 -7.85 -2.08 -12.79
C LYS A 235 -6.53 -1.32 -12.65
N TYR A 236 -6.01 -1.27 -11.42
CA TYR A 236 -4.69 -0.69 -11.08
C TYR A 236 -3.95 -1.63 -10.14
N LEU A 237 -2.68 -1.94 -10.45
CA LEU A 237 -1.85 -2.86 -9.65
C LEU A 237 -2.52 -4.19 -9.35
N GLY A 238 -3.30 -4.71 -10.31
CA GLY A 238 -4.02 -5.98 -10.17
C GLY A 238 -5.32 -5.92 -9.37
N LEU A 239 -5.70 -4.75 -8.84
CA LEU A 239 -6.89 -4.54 -8.00
C LEU A 239 -7.90 -3.58 -8.66
N PRO A 240 -9.20 -3.74 -8.40
CA PRO A 240 -10.19 -2.77 -8.86
C PRO A 240 -10.09 -1.48 -8.04
N LEU A 241 -9.86 -0.35 -8.68
CA LEU A 241 -10.08 0.98 -8.11
C LEU A 241 -11.57 1.31 -8.23
N HIS A 242 -12.22 1.52 -7.11
CA HIS A 242 -13.63 1.88 -7.04
C HIS A 242 -13.79 3.12 -6.15
N SER A 243 -14.89 3.84 -6.37
CA SER A 243 -15.20 5.03 -5.58
C SER A 243 -16.24 4.80 -4.48
N LYS A 244 -17.01 3.71 -4.56
CA LYS A 244 -18.03 3.29 -3.58
C LYS A 244 -17.73 1.89 -3.04
N SER A 245 -18.57 0.90 -3.34
CA SER A 245 -18.35 -0.52 -3.02
C SER A 245 -17.63 -1.24 -4.15
N ILE A 246 -16.86 -2.28 -3.82
CA ILE A 246 -16.37 -3.23 -4.81
C ILE A 246 -17.60 -3.94 -5.42
N PRO A 247 -17.70 -4.03 -6.76
CA PRO A 247 -18.76 -4.81 -7.41
C PRO A 247 -18.71 -6.29 -6.98
N LYS A 248 -19.88 -6.91 -6.87
CA LYS A 248 -20.00 -8.33 -6.47
C LYS A 248 -19.21 -9.26 -7.39
N ASP A 249 -19.21 -8.98 -8.69
CA ASP A 249 -18.52 -9.80 -9.70
C ASP A 249 -17.00 -9.76 -9.55
N CYS A 250 -16.44 -8.59 -9.20
CA CYS A 250 -15.02 -8.48 -8.88
C CYS A 250 -14.63 -9.37 -7.68
N VAL A 251 -15.51 -9.47 -6.68
CA VAL A 251 -15.31 -10.36 -5.53
C VAL A 251 -15.50 -11.82 -5.92
N HIS A 252 -16.47 -12.13 -6.78
CA HIS A 252 -16.71 -13.48 -7.28
C HIS A 252 -15.49 -14.02 -8.02
N ASN A 253 -14.87 -13.21 -8.90
CA ASN A 253 -13.65 -13.57 -9.61
C ASN A 253 -12.49 -13.97 -8.69
N ILE A 254 -12.45 -13.47 -7.45
CA ILE A 254 -11.44 -13.88 -6.46
C ILE A 254 -11.77 -15.25 -5.89
N VAL A 255 -13.04 -15.49 -5.58
CA VAL A 255 -13.51 -16.82 -5.14
C VAL A 255 -13.21 -17.86 -6.21
N ASP A 256 -13.47 -17.54 -7.48
CA ASP A 256 -13.20 -18.43 -8.62
C ASP A 256 -11.69 -18.64 -8.82
N LYS A 257 -10.87 -17.60 -8.61
CA LYS A 257 -9.40 -17.74 -8.59
C LYS A 257 -8.91 -18.66 -7.48
N VAL A 258 -9.56 -18.68 -6.32
CA VAL A 258 -9.23 -19.64 -5.25
C VAL A 258 -9.66 -21.05 -5.66
N ALA A 259 -10.88 -21.21 -6.19
CA ALA A 259 -11.41 -22.50 -6.62
C ALA A 259 -10.58 -23.11 -7.77
N SER A 260 -10.15 -22.31 -8.73
CA SER A 260 -9.25 -22.74 -9.82
C SER A 260 -7.85 -23.16 -9.37
N LYS A 261 -7.46 -22.93 -8.10
CA LYS A 261 -6.23 -23.51 -7.53
C LYS A 261 -6.43 -24.93 -7.02
N LEU A 262 -7.63 -25.48 -7.11
CA LEU A 262 -7.88 -26.89 -6.84
C LEU A 262 -7.22 -27.74 -7.96
N PRO A 263 -6.36 -28.70 -7.61
CA PRO A 263 -5.78 -29.60 -8.60
C PRO A 263 -6.87 -30.50 -9.17
N ALA A 264 -7.32 -30.23 -10.41
CA ALA A 264 -8.48 -30.89 -11.02
C ALA A 264 -8.37 -32.43 -11.04
N TRP A 265 -7.17 -32.98 -11.28
CA TRP A 265 -6.95 -34.43 -11.38
C TRP A 265 -6.17 -35.04 -10.20
N LYS A 266 -5.34 -34.25 -9.50
CA LYS A 266 -4.56 -34.73 -8.34
C LYS A 266 -5.32 -34.63 -7.01
N GLY A 267 -6.34 -33.79 -6.91
CA GLY A 267 -6.98 -33.48 -5.62
C GLY A 267 -7.48 -34.72 -4.87
N ALA A 268 -8.16 -35.63 -5.57
CA ALA A 268 -8.66 -36.88 -5.01
C ALA A 268 -7.51 -37.83 -4.62
N LEU A 269 -6.43 -37.87 -5.40
CA LEU A 269 -5.25 -38.72 -5.19
C LEU A 269 -4.29 -38.19 -4.10
N MET A 270 -4.43 -36.92 -3.70
CA MET A 270 -3.61 -36.34 -2.64
C MET A 270 -4.02 -36.87 -1.27
N ALA A 271 -3.03 -37.24 -0.46
CA ALA A 271 -3.21 -37.48 0.96
C ALA A 271 -3.76 -36.24 1.67
N ARG A 272 -4.55 -36.43 2.75
CA ARG A 272 -5.16 -35.33 3.51
C ARG A 272 -4.13 -34.32 4.03
N SER A 273 -2.95 -34.80 4.45
CA SER A 273 -1.82 -33.95 4.86
C SER A 273 -1.33 -33.05 3.71
N GLY A 274 -1.19 -33.59 2.50
CA GLY A 274 -0.84 -32.82 1.30
C GLY A 274 -1.90 -31.78 0.96
N ARG A 275 -3.20 -32.11 1.08
CA ARG A 275 -4.29 -31.16 0.87
C ARG A 275 -4.26 -30.03 1.90
N LEU A 276 -3.99 -30.34 3.16
CA LEU A 276 -3.85 -29.34 4.22
C LEU A 276 -2.70 -28.36 3.93
N VAL A 277 -1.53 -28.88 3.53
CA VAL A 277 -0.38 -28.04 3.14
C VAL A 277 -0.76 -27.14 1.97
N TRP A 278 -1.42 -27.70 0.93
CA TRP A 278 -1.87 -26.94 -0.24
C TRP A 278 -2.86 -25.82 0.11
N ILE A 279 -3.79 -26.09 1.03
CA ILE A 279 -4.73 -25.06 1.52
C ILE A 279 -3.95 -23.92 2.17
N LYS A 280 -3.03 -24.24 3.09
CA LYS A 280 -2.27 -23.24 3.85
C LYS A 280 -1.32 -22.43 2.96
N SER A 281 -0.66 -23.05 1.99
CA SER A 281 0.38 -22.39 1.18
C SER A 281 -0.14 -21.76 -0.11
N VAL A 282 -1.19 -22.31 -0.72
CA VAL A 282 -1.70 -21.86 -2.03
C VAL A 282 -3.06 -21.19 -1.90
N MET A 283 -4.09 -21.93 -1.44
CA MET A 283 -5.47 -21.44 -1.51
C MET A 283 -5.70 -20.21 -0.63
N ILE A 284 -5.19 -20.24 0.61
CA ILE A 284 -5.30 -19.13 1.55
C ILE A 284 -4.43 -17.94 1.14
N ALA A 285 -3.35 -18.17 0.39
CA ALA A 285 -2.46 -17.10 -0.09
C ALA A 285 -3.07 -16.25 -1.21
N VAL A 286 -3.84 -16.85 -2.11
CA VAL A 286 -4.48 -16.16 -3.26
C VAL A 286 -5.29 -14.92 -2.87
N PRO A 287 -6.20 -14.96 -1.88
CA PRO A 287 -7.01 -13.80 -1.54
C PRO A 287 -6.29 -12.77 -0.64
N ILE A 288 -5.11 -13.06 -0.08
CA ILE A 288 -4.42 -12.17 0.87
C ILE A 288 -4.24 -10.78 0.27
N TYR A 289 -3.80 -10.69 -0.98
CA TYR A 289 -3.54 -9.42 -1.65
C TYR A 289 -4.79 -8.51 -1.67
N VAL A 290 -5.96 -9.08 -1.97
CA VAL A 290 -7.22 -8.33 -2.00
C VAL A 290 -7.74 -8.06 -0.59
N MET A 291 -7.63 -9.03 0.32
CA MET A 291 -8.05 -8.89 1.71
C MET A 291 -7.29 -7.74 2.41
N MET A 292 -5.99 -7.62 2.17
CA MET A 292 -5.20 -6.50 2.66
C MET A 292 -5.71 -5.18 2.09
N ALA A 293 -5.91 -5.11 0.77
CA ALA A 293 -6.30 -3.86 0.11
C ALA A 293 -7.70 -3.42 0.53
N ASN A 294 -8.72 -4.23 0.28
CA ASN A 294 -10.12 -3.79 0.39
C ASN A 294 -10.92 -4.58 1.43
N GLY A 295 -10.33 -5.64 1.96
CA GLY A 295 -11.07 -6.66 2.69
C GLY A 295 -12.00 -7.44 1.77
N LEU A 296 -12.70 -8.42 2.34
CA LEU A 296 -13.74 -9.19 1.67
C LEU A 296 -15.06 -9.11 2.44
N PRO A 297 -16.20 -9.23 1.74
CA PRO A 297 -17.49 -9.38 2.39
C PRO A 297 -17.62 -10.77 3.03
N ALA A 298 -18.47 -10.88 4.04
CA ALA A 298 -18.63 -12.07 4.87
C ALA A 298 -18.99 -13.33 4.05
N TRP A 299 -19.83 -13.19 3.02
CA TRP A 299 -20.22 -14.26 2.11
C TRP A 299 -19.06 -14.80 1.26
N ALA A 300 -18.11 -13.95 0.88
CA ALA A 300 -16.98 -14.36 0.05
C ALA A 300 -15.99 -15.17 0.88
N CYS A 301 -15.75 -14.76 2.14
CA CYS A 301 -14.97 -15.54 3.09
C CYS A 301 -15.60 -16.92 3.33
N GLU A 302 -16.92 -16.99 3.51
CA GLU A 302 -17.63 -18.26 3.66
C GLU A 302 -17.49 -19.17 2.44
N LYS A 303 -17.62 -18.62 1.22
CA LYS A 303 -17.40 -19.39 -0.02
C LYS A 303 -15.98 -19.93 -0.13
N ILE A 304 -14.97 -19.11 0.19
CA ILE A 304 -13.55 -19.53 0.20
C ILE A 304 -13.34 -20.66 1.21
N GLN A 305 -13.87 -20.51 2.42
CA GLN A 305 -13.78 -21.55 3.47
C GLN A 305 -14.52 -22.82 3.07
N ALA A 306 -15.69 -22.70 2.43
CA ALA A 306 -16.43 -23.84 1.91
C ALA A 306 -15.63 -24.59 0.82
N CYS A 307 -14.93 -23.87 -0.06
CA CYS A 307 -14.02 -24.46 -1.03
C CYS A 307 -12.86 -25.22 -0.35
N CYS A 308 -12.18 -24.58 0.60
CA CYS A 308 -11.08 -25.22 1.35
C CYS A 308 -11.55 -26.46 2.13
N ARG A 309 -12.73 -26.39 2.76
CA ARG A 309 -13.36 -27.49 3.49
C ARG A 309 -13.68 -28.67 2.59
N ARG A 310 -14.32 -28.43 1.44
CA ARG A 310 -14.64 -29.48 0.47
C ARG A 310 -13.36 -30.16 -0.02
N PHE A 311 -12.33 -29.37 -0.34
CA PHE A 311 -11.06 -29.91 -0.79
C PHE A 311 -10.35 -30.76 0.28
N LEU A 312 -10.26 -30.28 1.53
CA LEU A 312 -9.60 -31.01 2.61
C LEU A 312 -10.18 -32.41 2.79
N TRP A 313 -11.51 -32.51 2.83
CA TRP A 313 -12.20 -33.75 3.17
C TRP A 313 -12.51 -34.64 1.97
N ALA A 314 -13.06 -34.07 0.89
CA ALA A 314 -13.52 -34.83 -0.28
C ALA A 314 -12.47 -34.91 -1.41
N GLY A 315 -11.49 -34.00 -1.45
CA GLY A 315 -10.47 -33.97 -2.50
C GLY A 315 -10.98 -33.51 -3.87
N ALA A 316 -12.27 -33.19 -3.98
CA ALA A 316 -12.94 -32.70 -5.18
C ALA A 316 -13.90 -31.56 -4.81
N ASP A 317 -14.42 -30.86 -5.83
CA ASP A 317 -15.37 -29.76 -5.66
C ASP A 317 -16.79 -30.28 -5.29
N THR A 318 -17.07 -31.56 -5.54
CA THR A 318 -18.29 -32.23 -5.09
C THR A 318 -18.10 -32.80 -3.68
N SER A 319 -19.00 -32.44 -2.77
CA SER A 319 -19.06 -33.04 -1.43
C SER A 319 -20.31 -33.89 -1.30
N ASP A 320 -20.13 -35.20 -1.16
CA ASP A 320 -21.20 -36.03 -0.60
C ASP A 320 -21.38 -35.65 0.88
N ARG A 321 -22.64 -35.47 1.30
CA ARG A 321 -22.95 -35.20 2.71
C ARG A 321 -22.34 -36.31 3.58
N GLY A 322 -21.70 -35.93 4.69
CA GLY A 322 -21.10 -36.87 5.66
C GLY A 322 -19.58 -37.08 5.59
N LYS A 323 -18.87 -36.51 4.61
CA LYS A 323 -17.40 -36.67 4.48
C LYS A 323 -16.54 -35.79 5.40
N CYS A 324 -17.13 -34.81 6.10
CA CYS A 324 -16.39 -33.90 6.99
C CYS A 324 -16.23 -34.53 8.38
N ALA A 325 -15.01 -34.96 8.73
CA ALA A 325 -14.75 -35.58 10.03
C ALA A 325 -14.72 -34.59 11.20
N VAL A 326 -14.36 -33.33 10.95
CA VAL A 326 -14.22 -32.29 11.99
C VAL A 326 -14.86 -30.98 11.52
N ALA A 327 -15.53 -30.30 12.45
CA ALA A 327 -16.11 -28.98 12.20
C ALA A 327 -15.04 -27.95 11.80
N TRP A 328 -15.36 -27.10 10.82
CA TRP A 328 -14.40 -26.13 10.28
C TRP A 328 -13.92 -25.11 11.33
N SER A 329 -14.79 -24.74 12.28
CA SER A 329 -14.46 -23.86 13.40
C SER A 329 -13.40 -24.46 14.33
N VAL A 330 -13.26 -25.79 14.38
CA VAL A 330 -12.21 -26.49 15.15
C VAL A 330 -10.94 -26.59 14.31
N VAL A 331 -11.06 -26.95 13.03
CA VAL A 331 -9.95 -26.97 12.06
C VAL A 331 -9.22 -25.62 11.98
N ALA A 332 -9.97 -24.54 12.14
CA ALA A 332 -9.44 -23.18 12.03
C ALA A 332 -8.86 -22.59 13.33
N ARG A 333 -8.85 -23.34 14.44
CA ARG A 333 -8.22 -22.89 15.68
C ARG A 333 -6.68 -22.91 15.53
N PRO A 334 -5.96 -22.12 16.35
CA PRO A 334 -4.49 -22.15 16.38
C PRO A 334 -3.93 -23.55 16.62
N TYR A 335 -2.78 -23.85 16.01
CA TYR A 335 -2.16 -25.19 16.05
C TYR A 335 -1.79 -25.61 17.47
N GLU A 336 -1.50 -24.64 18.34
CA GLU A 336 -1.16 -24.78 19.76
C GLU A 336 -2.26 -25.48 20.56
N PHE A 337 -3.52 -25.44 20.09
CA PHE A 337 -4.63 -26.19 20.69
C PHE A 337 -4.75 -27.64 20.16
N GLY A 338 -3.70 -28.18 19.52
CA GLY A 338 -3.66 -29.54 19.00
C GLY A 338 -4.53 -29.77 17.75
N VAL A 339 -4.88 -28.70 17.01
CA VAL A 339 -5.73 -28.77 15.82
C VAL A 339 -4.96 -28.48 14.52
N LEU A 340 -5.64 -28.49 13.37
CA LEU A 340 -5.00 -28.37 12.06
C LEU A 340 -4.48 -26.96 11.73
N GLY A 341 -4.85 -25.90 12.44
CA GLY A 341 -4.26 -24.57 12.26
C GLY A 341 -4.50 -23.92 10.90
N VAL A 342 -5.69 -24.10 10.30
CA VAL A 342 -6.04 -23.42 9.04
C VAL A 342 -6.51 -21.99 9.34
N LEU A 343 -6.00 -20.99 8.64
CA LEU A 343 -6.41 -19.61 8.89
C LEU A 343 -7.89 -19.39 8.52
N ASP A 344 -8.66 -18.82 9.45
CA ASP A 344 -10.01 -18.36 9.17
C ASP A 344 -9.98 -17.12 8.27
N ALA A 345 -10.66 -17.19 7.12
CA ALA A 345 -10.64 -16.14 6.11
C ALA A 345 -11.23 -14.81 6.60
N ARG A 346 -12.21 -14.83 7.52
CA ARG A 346 -12.79 -13.61 8.11
C ARG A 346 -11.83 -12.99 9.11
N LEU A 347 -11.28 -13.78 10.03
CA LEU A 347 -10.32 -13.28 11.02
C LEU A 347 -9.05 -12.77 10.33
N MET A 348 -8.55 -13.48 9.32
CA MET A 348 -7.42 -13.05 8.50
C MET A 348 -7.72 -11.74 7.79
N CYS A 349 -8.90 -11.59 7.19
CA CYS A 349 -9.30 -10.33 6.55
C CYS A 349 -9.30 -9.15 7.55
N LEU A 350 -9.81 -9.33 8.76
CA LEU A 350 -9.83 -8.29 9.79
C LEU A 350 -8.40 -7.95 10.23
N ALA A 351 -7.60 -8.96 10.57
CA ALA A 351 -6.22 -8.80 11.02
C ALA A 351 -5.34 -8.09 9.96
N LEU A 352 -5.48 -8.45 8.70
CA LEU A 352 -4.75 -7.81 7.60
C LEU A 352 -5.11 -6.33 7.42
N GLN A 353 -6.35 -5.93 7.74
CA GLN A 353 -6.77 -4.53 7.67
C GLN A 353 -6.26 -3.69 8.85
N VAL A 354 -6.01 -4.30 10.02
CA VAL A 354 -5.41 -3.62 11.19
C VAL A 354 -4.06 -3.00 10.84
N ARG A 355 -3.30 -3.64 9.93
CA ARG A 355 -2.02 -3.13 9.41
C ARG A 355 -2.09 -1.67 8.97
N TRP A 356 -3.19 -1.24 8.33
CA TRP A 356 -3.30 0.13 7.83
C TRP A 356 -3.42 1.15 8.95
N LEU A 357 -4.15 0.82 10.02
CA LEU A 357 -4.26 1.65 11.21
C LEU A 357 -2.92 1.76 11.93
N TRP A 358 -2.19 0.64 12.03
CA TRP A 358 -0.83 0.62 12.56
C TRP A 358 0.09 1.57 11.78
N LEU A 359 0.18 1.39 10.46
CA LEU A 359 1.04 2.21 9.60
C LEU A 359 0.63 3.69 9.59
N GLN A 360 -0.66 4.00 9.77
CA GLN A 360 -1.13 5.38 9.86
C GLN A 360 -0.72 6.05 11.18
N ARG A 361 -0.74 5.28 12.28
CA ARG A 361 -0.42 5.79 13.62
C ARG A 361 1.09 5.76 13.93
N ASN A 362 1.85 4.86 13.33
CA ASN A 362 3.29 4.70 13.57
C ASN A 362 4.11 5.92 13.08
N PRO A 363 4.92 6.57 13.93
CA PRO A 363 5.74 7.72 13.54
C PRO A 363 6.70 7.46 12.40
N GLU A 364 7.31 6.28 12.34
CA GLU A 364 8.28 5.93 11.29
C GLU A 364 7.65 5.90 9.89
N ASP A 365 6.33 5.72 9.82
CA ASP A 365 5.56 5.56 8.59
C ASP A 365 4.87 6.86 8.13
N SER A 366 4.99 7.96 8.88
CA SER A 366 4.35 9.26 8.57
C SER A 366 4.77 9.88 7.21
N HIS A 367 5.85 9.37 6.60
CA HIS A 367 6.33 9.81 5.29
C HIS A 367 5.50 9.23 4.12
N ARG A 368 4.68 8.19 4.31
CA ARG A 368 3.93 7.54 3.23
C ARG A 368 2.87 8.50 2.66
N ALA A 369 2.72 8.50 1.33
CA ALA A 369 1.85 9.45 0.62
C ALA A 369 0.37 9.37 1.01
N TRP A 370 -0.09 8.24 1.57
CA TRP A 370 -1.49 8.01 1.91
C TRP A 370 -1.86 8.24 3.38
N VAL A 371 -0.89 8.49 4.27
CA VAL A 371 -1.12 8.49 5.74
C VAL A 371 -2.14 9.53 6.20
N GLU A 372 -2.18 10.70 5.56
CA GLU A 372 -3.16 11.74 5.89
C GLU A 372 -4.53 11.54 5.23
N LEU A 373 -4.64 10.57 4.32
CA LEU A 373 -5.90 10.29 3.65
C LEU A 373 -6.80 9.45 4.57
N PRO A 374 -8.12 9.74 4.60
CA PRO A 374 -9.05 8.96 5.38
C PRO A 374 -9.23 7.60 4.72
N LEU A 375 -8.85 6.54 5.43
CA LEU A 375 -9.05 5.17 4.99
C LEU A 375 -10.47 4.70 5.33
N ASN A 376 -11.11 4.00 4.41
CA ASN A 376 -12.39 3.33 4.67
C ASN A 376 -12.13 2.00 5.40
N ILE A 377 -12.04 2.06 6.72
CA ILE A 377 -11.81 0.89 7.58
C ILE A 377 -13.10 0.56 8.35
N LYS A 378 -13.46 -0.72 8.41
CA LYS A 378 -14.68 -1.17 9.10
C LYS A 378 -14.58 -0.88 10.62
N PRO A 379 -15.69 -0.54 11.30
CA PRO A 379 -15.67 -0.28 12.74
C PRO A 379 -15.08 -1.41 13.58
N VAL A 380 -15.39 -2.67 13.24
CA VAL A 380 -14.83 -3.85 13.93
C VAL A 380 -13.29 -3.91 13.88
N VAL A 381 -12.68 -3.44 12.78
CA VAL A 381 -11.21 -3.39 12.65
C VAL A 381 -10.62 -2.27 13.50
N GLN A 382 -11.32 -1.14 13.60
CA GLN A 382 -10.93 -0.03 14.49
C GLN A 382 -11.00 -0.47 15.96
N CYS A 383 -12.08 -1.16 16.36
CA CYS A 383 -12.20 -1.74 17.69
C CYS A 383 -11.09 -2.76 17.96
N LEU A 384 -10.81 -3.65 17.01
CA LEU A 384 -9.71 -4.61 17.13
C LEU A 384 -8.37 -3.90 17.35
N PHE A 385 -8.06 -2.89 16.54
CA PHE A 385 -6.82 -2.11 16.69
C PHE A 385 -6.74 -1.44 18.07
N ARG A 386 -7.81 -0.73 18.49
CA ARG A 386 -7.85 -0.06 19.79
C ARG A 386 -7.61 -1.02 20.95
N ASN A 387 -8.27 -2.18 20.97
CA ASN A 387 -8.09 -3.17 22.04
C ASN A 387 -6.72 -3.86 22.04
N SER A 388 -5.92 -3.67 21.01
CA SER A 388 -4.66 -4.41 20.80
C SER A 388 -3.43 -3.54 20.96
N VAL A 389 -3.62 -2.24 21.10
CA VAL A 389 -2.56 -1.24 21.05
C VAL A 389 -2.71 -0.29 22.22
N TYR A 390 -1.58 0.11 22.79
CA TYR A 390 -1.50 1.18 23.76
C TYR A 390 -0.45 2.20 23.32
N PHE A 391 -0.60 3.43 23.80
CA PHE A 391 0.30 4.53 23.48
C PHE A 391 1.17 4.83 24.70
N VAL A 392 2.47 4.83 24.49
CA VAL A 392 3.43 5.35 25.47
C VAL A 392 3.58 6.83 25.18
N VAL A 393 3.05 7.66 26.08
CA VAL A 393 3.03 9.11 25.90
C VAL A 393 4.45 9.66 26.00
N GLY A 394 4.95 10.19 24.88
CA GLY A 394 6.18 10.98 24.82
C GLY A 394 5.85 12.47 24.88
N ASP A 395 5.95 13.15 23.73
CA ASP A 395 5.58 14.58 23.60
C ASP A 395 4.06 14.84 23.60
N GLY A 396 3.25 13.77 23.53
CA GLY A 396 1.80 13.78 23.59
C GLY A 396 1.09 14.28 22.33
N ARG A 397 1.82 14.53 21.22
CA ARG A 397 1.25 15.19 20.03
C ARG A 397 0.49 14.25 19.09
N ARG A 398 0.59 12.93 19.26
CA ARG A 398 -0.10 11.95 18.37
C ARG A 398 -1.14 11.11 19.10
N ALA A 399 -0.93 10.82 20.38
CA ALA A 399 -1.91 10.16 21.23
C ALA A 399 -3.13 11.08 21.38
N LEU A 400 -4.30 10.57 20.99
CA LEU A 400 -5.57 11.24 21.22
C LEU A 400 -5.95 11.08 22.68
N PHE A 401 -6.22 12.20 23.33
CA PHE A 401 -6.50 12.24 24.76
C PHE A 401 -7.70 11.36 25.15
N TRP A 402 -8.78 11.42 24.37
CA TRP A 402 -10.02 10.70 24.69
C TRP A 402 -10.02 9.24 24.26
N ALA A 403 -9.57 8.98 23.03
CA ALA A 403 -9.85 7.74 22.32
C ALA A 403 -8.70 6.71 22.33
N ASP A 404 -7.46 7.15 22.54
CA ASP A 404 -6.31 6.26 22.52
C ASP A 404 -6.00 5.70 23.93
N ASN A 405 -5.47 4.49 23.98
CA ASN A 405 -5.18 3.77 25.23
C ASN A 405 -3.83 4.18 25.80
N TRP A 406 -3.77 5.31 26.50
CA TRP A 406 -2.51 5.87 27.02
C TRP A 406 -2.43 5.89 28.56
N ILE A 407 -3.52 5.58 29.27
CA ILE A 407 -3.57 5.50 30.75
C ILE A 407 -3.53 4.03 31.15
N ASP A 408 -2.35 3.50 31.46
CA ASP A 408 -2.16 2.08 31.83
C ASP A 408 -2.80 1.09 30.84
N GLY A 409 -2.74 1.41 29.56
CA GLY A 409 -3.36 0.62 28.48
C GLY A 409 -4.87 0.80 28.32
N LYS A 410 -5.48 1.80 28.98
CA LYS A 410 -6.88 2.19 28.83
C LYS A 410 -7.00 3.61 28.29
N SER A 411 -8.14 3.90 27.66
CA SER A 411 -8.49 5.27 27.22
C SER A 411 -9.34 5.99 28.26
N VAL A 412 -9.43 7.32 28.17
CA VAL A 412 -10.34 8.11 29.01
C VAL A 412 -11.80 7.69 28.78
N GLU A 413 -12.14 7.31 27.56
CA GLU A 413 -13.44 6.74 27.22
C GLU A 413 -13.77 5.46 28.03
N ASP A 414 -12.78 4.63 28.34
CA ASP A 414 -12.98 3.39 29.10
C ASP A 414 -13.00 3.63 30.61
N VAL A 415 -12.19 4.58 31.10
CA VAL A 415 -12.05 4.90 32.52
C VAL A 415 -13.22 5.77 33.01
N ALA A 416 -13.68 6.72 32.20
CA ALA A 416 -14.68 7.71 32.57
C ALA A 416 -15.67 8.00 31.42
N PRO A 417 -16.50 7.02 31.01
CA PRO A 417 -17.43 7.17 29.88
C PRO A 417 -18.47 8.30 30.10
N ALA A 418 -18.77 8.64 31.35
CA ALA A 418 -19.68 9.72 31.71
C ALA A 418 -19.17 11.11 31.27
N LEU A 419 -17.85 11.30 31.15
CA LEU A 419 -17.28 12.57 30.68
C LEU A 419 -17.56 12.83 29.21
N LEU A 420 -17.81 11.77 28.43
CA LEU A 420 -18.05 11.90 27.01
C LEU A 420 -19.31 12.70 26.72
N TRP A 421 -20.33 12.66 27.57
CA TRP A 421 -21.56 13.44 27.38
C TRP A 421 -21.32 14.95 27.31
N PHE A 422 -20.26 15.43 27.95
CA PHE A 422 -19.93 16.86 28.04
C PHE A 422 -18.95 17.34 26.97
N VAL A 423 -18.43 16.44 26.14
CA VAL A 423 -17.36 16.76 25.17
C VAL A 423 -17.84 16.55 23.75
N SER A 424 -17.61 17.52 22.87
CA SER A 424 -18.02 17.40 21.47
C SER A 424 -17.30 16.24 20.75
N LYS A 425 -17.96 15.60 19.77
CA LYS A 425 -17.31 14.57 18.93
C LYS A 425 -16.07 15.08 18.21
N ARG A 426 -16.02 16.37 17.88
CA ARG A 426 -14.87 17.01 17.23
C ARG A 426 -13.66 17.09 18.15
N THR A 427 -13.88 17.45 19.42
CA THR A 427 -12.82 17.49 20.44
C THR A 427 -12.29 16.08 20.69
N ARG A 428 -13.16 15.09 20.89
CA ARG A 428 -12.76 13.68 21.12
C ARG A 428 -11.89 13.09 19.99
N SER A 429 -12.14 13.50 18.75
CA SER A 429 -11.45 12.97 17.56
C SER A 429 -10.17 13.71 17.19
N LYS A 430 -9.86 14.85 17.82
CA LYS A 430 -8.73 15.70 17.43
C LYS A 430 -7.82 16.11 18.58
N GLN A 431 -8.33 16.22 19.80
CA GLN A 431 -7.55 16.70 20.94
C GLN A 431 -6.49 15.66 21.29
N THR A 432 -5.24 16.08 21.24
CA THR A 432 -4.08 15.26 21.61
C THR A 432 -3.79 15.41 23.10
N VAL A 433 -2.98 14.50 23.65
CA VAL A 433 -2.53 14.59 25.06
C VAL A 433 -1.72 15.87 25.29
N ALA A 434 -0.95 16.32 24.29
CA ALA A 434 -0.24 17.58 24.31
C ALA A 434 -1.17 18.80 24.35
N ASP A 435 -2.24 18.81 23.54
CA ASP A 435 -3.22 19.91 23.53
C ASP A 435 -3.89 20.05 24.90
N ALA A 436 -4.30 18.92 25.48
CA ALA A 436 -4.90 18.85 26.81
C ALA A 436 -3.93 19.31 27.93
N ARG A 437 -2.61 19.22 27.71
CA ARG A 437 -1.58 19.73 28.62
C ARG A 437 -1.39 21.24 28.51
N THR A 438 -1.43 21.78 27.29
CA THR A 438 -1.32 23.23 27.07
C THR A 438 -2.57 24.00 27.47
N GLU A 439 -3.72 23.33 27.56
CA GLU A 439 -4.98 23.87 28.10
C GLU A 439 -4.98 23.94 29.66
N GLU A 440 -3.87 24.34 30.29
CA GLU A 440 -3.91 24.93 31.63
C GLU A 440 -4.10 26.45 31.51
N VAL A 441 -5.28 26.92 31.95
CA VAL A 441 -5.60 28.33 32.24
C VAL A 441 -5.71 29.24 31.00
N GLY A 442 -6.77 29.04 30.19
CA GLY A 442 -7.18 30.09 29.26
C GLY A 442 -8.20 29.67 28.21
N SER A 443 -9.44 30.12 28.37
CA SER A 443 -10.43 30.30 27.29
C SER A 443 -11.07 29.04 26.67
N SER A 444 -11.81 28.29 27.49
CA SER A 444 -13.11 27.73 27.06
C SER A 444 -13.95 27.44 28.31
N ASP A 445 -14.70 28.46 28.74
CA ASP A 445 -15.58 28.44 29.93
C ASP A 445 -16.78 27.47 29.84
N GLN A 446 -16.76 26.48 28.95
CA GLN A 446 -17.91 25.59 28.72
C GLN A 446 -17.94 24.34 29.59
N TRP A 447 -16.85 23.92 30.24
CA TRP A 447 -16.85 22.70 31.07
C TRP A 447 -16.84 22.97 32.59
N ARG A 448 -16.63 24.22 33.01
CA ARG A 448 -16.64 24.62 34.44
C ARG A 448 -18.00 25.11 34.95
N THR A 449 -18.99 25.30 34.08
CA THR A 449 -20.22 26.04 34.40
C THR A 449 -21.47 25.17 34.35
N HIS A 450 -21.46 24.00 34.98
CA HIS A 450 -22.72 23.39 35.45
C HIS A 450 -22.50 22.62 36.76
N GLY A 451 -22.97 23.22 37.85
CA GLY A 451 -23.18 22.56 39.14
C GLY A 451 -22.09 22.87 40.18
N ALA A 452 -22.47 23.61 41.22
CA ALA A 452 -21.71 23.67 42.46
C ALA A 452 -21.49 22.24 42.99
N GLY A 453 -20.22 21.83 43.03
CA GLY A 453 -19.80 20.46 43.34
C GLY A 453 -18.62 20.08 42.46
N SER A 454 -17.41 20.44 42.91
CA SER A 454 -16.12 20.03 42.35
C SER A 454 -16.17 18.56 41.89
N CYS A 455 -16.16 18.31 40.58
CA CYS A 455 -16.14 16.96 40.04
C CYS A 455 -14.71 16.40 40.22
N PRO A 456 -14.48 15.42 41.12
CA PRO A 456 -13.14 14.90 41.44
C PRO A 456 -12.44 14.26 40.24
N VAL A 457 -13.20 13.96 39.19
CA VAL A 457 -12.73 13.29 37.97
C VAL A 457 -11.89 14.23 37.10
N SER A 458 -12.15 15.53 37.10
CA SER A 458 -11.35 16.51 36.34
C SER A 458 -9.94 16.69 36.92
N GLU A 459 -9.84 16.72 38.26
CA GLU A 459 -8.56 16.68 38.97
C GLU A 459 -7.89 15.32 38.80
N THR A 460 -8.61 14.20 38.89
CA THR A 460 -8.02 12.85 38.77
C THR A 460 -7.47 12.57 37.36
N VAL A 461 -8.21 12.93 36.31
CA VAL A 461 -7.74 12.74 34.91
C VAL A 461 -6.61 13.73 34.58
N GLY A 462 -6.71 14.98 35.04
CA GLY A 462 -5.61 15.96 34.94
C GLY A 462 -4.39 15.58 35.77
N TYR A 463 -4.56 14.87 36.88
CA TYR A 463 -3.49 14.35 37.74
C TYR A 463 -2.84 13.10 37.14
N CYS A 464 -3.61 12.19 36.56
CA CYS A 464 -3.09 11.04 35.81
C CYS A 464 -2.32 11.47 34.55
N ALA A 465 -2.83 12.47 33.81
CA ALA A 465 -2.11 13.13 32.71
C ALA A 465 -0.77 13.73 33.18
N ARG A 466 -0.74 14.36 34.37
CA ARG A 466 0.47 14.97 34.93
C ARG A 466 1.50 13.97 35.46
N ARG A 467 1.08 12.81 35.97
CA ARG A 467 1.98 11.81 36.59
C ARG A 467 2.71 10.87 35.62
N GLN A 468 2.22 10.71 34.38
CA GLN A 468 2.79 9.75 33.41
C GLN A 468 3.70 10.37 32.32
N ILE A 469 3.93 11.69 32.31
CA ILE A 469 4.53 12.41 31.16
C ILE A 469 5.88 13.10 31.50
N ASP A 470 6.61 12.62 32.51
CA ASP A 470 7.92 13.20 32.92
C ASP A 470 9.15 12.51 32.32
N THR A 471 9.00 11.77 31.23
CA THR A 471 10.13 11.11 30.56
C THR A 471 10.32 11.62 29.14
N VAL A 472 11.53 12.12 28.85
CA VAL A 472 12.05 12.50 27.53
C VAL A 472 12.23 11.24 26.67
N VAL A 473 11.14 10.53 26.40
CA VAL A 473 11.13 9.30 25.60
C VAL A 473 10.29 9.60 24.36
N PRO A 474 10.78 9.27 23.15
CA PRO A 474 9.99 9.44 21.93
C PRO A 474 8.67 8.66 22.05
N GLU A 475 7.59 9.26 21.56
CA GLU A 475 6.26 8.66 21.60
C GLU A 475 6.26 7.32 20.84
N GLN A 476 5.80 6.25 21.49
CA GLN A 476 5.83 4.89 20.96
C GLN A 476 4.45 4.24 21.01
N ILE A 477 4.21 3.36 20.05
CA ILE A 477 3.01 2.53 20.02
C ILE A 477 3.41 1.13 20.46
N GLY A 478 2.92 0.74 21.63
CA GLY A 478 3.10 -0.61 22.17
C GLY A 478 1.99 -1.55 21.69
N VAL A 479 2.32 -2.82 21.49
CA VAL A 479 1.34 -3.88 21.18
C VAL A 479 1.04 -4.60 22.49
N ALA A 480 -0.23 -4.69 22.87
CA ALA A 480 -0.63 -5.56 23.97
C ALA A 480 -0.36 -7.02 23.56
N VAL A 481 0.25 -7.80 24.46
CA VAL A 481 0.87 -9.13 24.25
C VAL A 481 0.03 -10.12 23.42
N VAL A 482 -1.28 -9.92 23.31
CA VAL A 482 -2.22 -10.80 22.61
C VAL A 482 -2.15 -10.72 21.06
N ILE A 483 -1.57 -9.67 20.46
CA ILE A 483 -1.41 -9.57 18.99
C ILE A 483 0.05 -9.69 18.53
N GLY A 484 0.98 -9.99 19.46
CA GLY A 484 2.36 -10.33 19.12
C GLY A 484 2.43 -11.40 18.04
N TRP A 485 1.66 -12.48 18.13
CA TRP A 485 1.70 -13.56 17.13
C TRP A 485 1.16 -13.18 15.74
N MET A 486 0.14 -12.31 15.65
CA MET A 486 -0.42 -11.86 14.36
C MET A 486 0.42 -10.77 13.69
N LEU A 487 1.09 -9.90 14.47
CA LEU A 487 1.95 -8.84 13.96
C LEU A 487 3.41 -9.30 13.74
N GLN A 488 3.94 -10.17 14.61
CA GLN A 488 5.36 -10.60 14.61
C GLN A 488 5.63 -11.73 13.59
N CYS A 489 4.63 -12.57 13.31
CA CYS A 489 4.64 -13.43 12.11
C CYS A 489 4.63 -12.63 10.80
N TRP A 490 4.21 -11.36 10.83
CA TRP A 490 4.03 -10.52 9.64
C TRP A 490 5.16 -9.49 9.42
N ILE A 491 5.77 -8.96 10.47
CA ILE A 491 7.00 -8.14 10.40
C ILE A 491 8.17 -8.98 9.87
N SER A 492 8.12 -10.30 10.07
CA SER A 492 9.16 -11.26 9.70
C SER A 492 8.87 -12.07 8.44
N ILE A 493 7.95 -11.65 7.56
CA ILE A 493 7.87 -12.23 6.19
C ILE A 493 8.88 -11.49 5.31
N PRO A 494 10.11 -12.02 5.10
CA PRO A 494 10.90 -11.57 3.97
C PRO A 494 10.08 -11.85 2.71
N SER A 495 10.00 -10.85 1.84
CA SER A 495 9.65 -10.98 0.42
C SER A 495 9.93 -12.41 -0.08
N ALA A 496 8.87 -13.20 -0.31
CA ALA A 496 8.96 -14.53 -0.86
C ALA A 496 9.46 -14.45 -2.32
N THR A 497 10.78 -14.33 -2.46
CA THR A 497 11.60 -14.60 -3.64
C THR A 497 12.97 -15.02 -3.11
N ARG A 498 13.01 -16.15 -2.40
CA ARG A 498 14.23 -16.90 -2.12
C ARG A 498 13.86 -18.29 -1.59
N ARG A 499 13.88 -19.28 -2.48
CA ARG A 499 14.19 -20.71 -2.26
C ARG A 499 13.87 -21.48 -3.56
N PHE A 500 14.78 -21.35 -4.51
CA PHE A 500 15.17 -22.50 -5.34
C PHE A 500 16.60 -22.79 -4.88
N ASP A 501 16.72 -23.57 -3.82
CA ASP A 501 17.97 -24.28 -3.55
C ASP A 501 17.89 -25.56 -4.38
N THR A 502 18.78 -25.60 -5.36
CA THR A 502 19.14 -26.75 -6.17
C THR A 502 19.74 -27.82 -5.28
N HIS A 503 19.08 -28.97 -5.19
CA HIS A 503 19.78 -30.24 -5.09
C HIS A 503 19.98 -30.75 -6.52
N ALA A 504 21.24 -31.13 -6.80
CA ALA A 504 21.83 -31.60 -8.05
C ALA A 504 22.12 -30.51 -9.09
#